data_AF-A0A124G6K9-F1
#
_entry.id   AF-A0A124G6K9-F1
#
_cell.length_a   1.000
_cell.length_b   1.000
_cell.length_c   1.000
_cell.angle_alpha   90.00
_cell.angle_beta   90.00
_cell.angle_gamma   90.00
#
_symmetry.space_group_name_H-M   'P 1'
#
loop_
_entity.id
_entity.type
_entity.pdbx_description
1 polymer ?
#
loop_
_entity_poly.entity_id
_entity_poly.type
_entity_poly.pdbx_seq_one_letter_code
_entity_poly.pdbx_strand_id
1 'polypeptide(L)'
;LTTDHGAIRVKNGVKVAGERDTSVSLRYKLGRNLGYDPAKLFDILHPENCGLPAPHISTRYIFALNNDLLAYPNNYNHWHSHFENSYQHGGVSMEEMLVPLITLTPK
;
A
#
# COMPACT_ATOMS: atom_id res chain seq x y z
N LEU A 1 21.53 -3.09 13.28
CA LEU A 1 20.30 -3.91 13.12
C LEU A 1 19.29 -3.02 12.41
N THR A 2 18.85 -3.41 11.20
CA THR A 2 17.82 -2.68 10.45
C THR A 2 16.55 -3.52 10.46
N THR A 3 15.42 -2.91 10.80
CA THR A 3 14.09 -3.49 10.59
C THR A 3 13.62 -3.10 9.19
N ASP A 4 12.89 -3.98 8.52
CA ASP A 4 12.11 -3.64 7.33
C ASP A 4 10.99 -2.67 7.69
N HIS A 5 10.29 -2.17 6.66
CA HIS A 5 9.35 -1.04 6.61
C HIS A 5 8.09 -1.17 7.47
N GLY A 6 8.17 -1.80 8.64
CA GLY A 6 7.05 -2.03 9.55
C GLY A 6 6.00 -2.98 8.98
N ALA A 7 5.19 -3.54 9.88
CA ALA A 7 3.95 -4.20 9.52
C ALA A 7 2.88 -3.77 10.52
N ILE A 8 1.66 -3.59 10.04
CA ILE A 8 0.54 -3.14 10.85
C ILE A 8 -0.62 -4.11 10.76
N ARG A 9 -1.44 -4.13 11.81
CA ARG A 9 -2.69 -4.88 11.82
C ARG A 9 -3.77 -4.11 11.06
N VAL A 10 -4.18 -4.62 9.91
CA VAL A 10 -5.20 -3.99 9.06
C VAL A 10 -6.60 -4.24 9.57
N LYS A 11 -7.52 -3.32 9.29
CA LYS A 11 -8.92 -3.38 9.75
C LYS A 11 -9.93 -2.96 8.69
N ASN A 12 -9.68 -1.94 7.88
CA ASN A 12 -10.72 -1.37 7.01
C ASN A 12 -10.45 -1.63 5.53
N GLY A 13 -11.44 -2.12 4.79
CA GLY A 13 -11.34 -2.29 3.35
C GLY A 13 -11.67 -0.99 2.59
N VAL A 14 -10.73 -0.47 1.81
CA VAL A 14 -10.96 0.62 0.85
C VAL A 14 -11.17 0.02 -0.53
N LYS A 15 -12.32 0.34 -1.12
CA LYS A 15 -12.70 -0.23 -2.42
C LYS A 15 -11.88 0.37 -3.55
N VAL A 16 -11.30 -0.50 -4.38
CA VAL A 16 -10.55 -0.11 -5.58
C VAL A 16 -11.02 -0.91 -6.79
N ALA A 17 -11.17 -0.24 -7.93
CA ALA A 17 -11.49 -0.84 -9.22
C ALA A 17 -10.30 -0.66 -10.17
N GLY A 18 -10.16 -1.53 -11.16
CA GLY A 18 -9.12 -1.41 -12.17
C GLY A 18 -8.66 -2.75 -12.72
N GLU A 19 -7.76 -2.70 -13.69
CA GLU A 19 -7.11 -3.90 -14.22
C GLU A 19 -6.43 -4.65 -13.07
N ARG A 20 -6.63 -5.98 -13.03
CA ARG A 20 -5.94 -6.88 -12.09
C ARG A 20 -4.47 -6.99 -12.49
N ASP A 21 -3.70 -5.94 -12.26
CA ASP A 21 -2.26 -6.01 -12.46
C ASP A 21 -1.57 -6.49 -11.17
N THR A 22 -1.26 -7.79 -11.19
CA THR A 22 -0.10 -8.55 -10.66
C THR A 22 0.53 -8.29 -9.28
N SER A 23 0.33 -7.15 -8.61
CA SER A 23 0.81 -6.99 -7.23
C SER A 23 0.01 -7.92 -6.30
N VAL A 24 0.68 -8.64 -5.39
CA VAL A 24 0.01 -9.41 -4.32
C VAL A 24 -0.30 -8.50 -3.11
N SER A 25 0.33 -7.32 -3.04
CA SER A 25 0.18 -6.43 -1.90
C SER A 25 -1.28 -5.99 -1.71
N LEU A 26 -1.74 -6.05 -0.47
CA LEU A 26 -3.04 -5.54 -0.04
C LEU A 26 -2.97 -4.07 0.37
N ARG A 27 -1.78 -3.48 0.39
CA ARG A 27 -1.55 -2.12 0.89
C ARG A 27 -1.12 -1.14 -0.18
N TYR A 28 -0.61 -1.61 -1.33
CA TYR A 28 -0.41 -0.76 -2.49
C TYR A 28 -0.68 -1.48 -3.81
N LYS A 29 -0.98 -0.68 -4.84
CA LYS A 29 -1.08 -1.14 -6.23
C LYS A 29 -0.38 -0.17 -7.16
N LEU A 30 0.17 -0.73 -8.23
CA LEU A 30 0.49 -0.03 -9.45
C LEU A 30 -0.53 -0.39 -10.53
N GLY A 31 -0.89 0.55 -11.40
CA GLY A 31 -1.80 0.28 -12.49
C GLY A 31 -2.01 1.50 -13.39
N ARG A 32 -2.62 1.28 -14.56
CA ARG A 32 -2.87 2.34 -15.54
C ARG A 32 -4.25 2.97 -15.39
N ASN A 33 -5.25 2.14 -15.06
CA ASN A 33 -6.66 2.51 -14.94
C ASN A 33 -7.18 2.07 -13.59
N LEU A 34 -6.88 2.85 -12.54
CA LEU A 34 -7.33 2.60 -11.17
C LEU A 34 -8.49 3.55 -10.85
N GLY A 35 -9.63 2.99 -10.44
CA GLY A 35 -10.78 3.71 -9.90
C GLY A 35 -10.79 3.60 -8.38
N TYR A 36 -10.71 4.72 -7.69
CA TYR A 36 -10.69 4.80 -6.23
C TYR A 36 -11.20 6.18 -5.79
N ASP A 37 -11.41 6.34 -4.48
CA ASP A 37 -11.70 7.61 -3.85
C ASP A 37 -10.37 8.27 -3.42
N PRO A 38 -9.94 9.38 -4.06
CA PRO A 38 -8.66 10.04 -3.72
C PRO A 38 -8.61 10.58 -2.28
N ALA A 39 -9.76 10.77 -1.62
CA ALA A 39 -9.79 11.19 -0.23
C ALA A 39 -9.43 10.05 0.75
N LYS A 40 -9.41 8.80 0.28
CA LYS A 40 -9.20 7.60 1.12
C LYS A 40 -7.85 6.92 0.92
N LEU A 41 -7.11 7.29 -0.11
CA LEU A 41 -5.83 6.69 -0.47
C LEU A 41 -4.80 7.78 -0.75
N PHE A 42 -3.53 7.44 -0.61
CA PHE A 42 -2.45 8.27 -1.13
C PHE A 42 -2.09 7.81 -2.54
N ASP A 43 -2.14 8.71 -3.51
CA ASP A 43 -1.84 8.42 -4.90
C ASP A 43 -0.58 9.14 -5.39
N ILE A 44 0.17 8.45 -6.25
CA ILE A 44 1.28 9.02 -7.00
C ILE A 44 0.91 8.93 -8.47
N LEU A 45 0.62 10.09 -9.06
CA LEU A 45 0.21 10.21 -10.46
C LEU A 45 1.39 10.18 -11.44
N HIS A 46 2.58 10.57 -10.95
CA HIS A 46 3.83 10.69 -11.70
C HIS A 46 4.93 9.96 -10.93
N PRO A 47 5.07 8.62 -11.08
CA PRO A 47 6.00 7.80 -10.29
C PRO A 47 7.45 8.29 -10.35
N GLU A 48 7.86 8.83 -11.49
CA GLU A 48 9.19 9.40 -11.73
C GLU A 48 9.57 10.53 -10.75
N ASN A 49 8.60 11.31 -10.28
CA ASN A 49 8.83 12.40 -9.32
C ASN A 49 9.20 11.88 -7.92
N CYS A 50 8.92 10.61 -7.66
CA CYS A 50 9.21 9.94 -6.38
C CYS A 50 10.28 8.85 -6.53
N GLY A 51 10.98 8.79 -7.67
CA GLY A 51 11.99 7.75 -7.94
C GLY A 51 11.41 6.35 -8.11
N LEU A 52 10.11 6.22 -8.40
CA LEU A 52 9.45 4.94 -8.64
C LEU A 52 9.49 4.55 -10.12
N PRO A 53 9.49 3.25 -10.44
CA PRO A 53 9.39 2.79 -11.82
C PRO A 53 8.11 3.28 -12.50
N ALA A 54 8.23 3.79 -13.72
CA ALA A 54 7.11 4.16 -14.58
C ALA A 54 7.18 3.40 -15.92
N PRO A 55 6.78 2.11 -15.95
CA PRO A 55 6.80 1.33 -17.20
C PRO A 55 5.97 1.94 -18.33
N HIS A 56 4.94 2.71 -17.97
CA HIS A 56 4.09 3.44 -18.89
C HIS A 56 3.86 4.87 -18.38
N ILE A 57 3.59 5.80 -19.29
CA ILE A 57 3.27 7.19 -18.94
C ILE A 57 1.98 7.32 -18.11
N SER A 58 1.10 6.33 -18.19
CA SER A 58 -0.14 6.26 -17.41
C SER A 58 -0.01 5.47 -16.12
N THR A 59 1.19 5.01 -15.76
CA THR A 59 1.42 4.28 -14.50
C THR A 59 1.10 5.19 -13.32
N ARG A 60 0.24 4.70 -12.43
CA ARG A 60 -0.10 5.33 -11.15
C ARG A 60 0.15 4.34 -10.03
N TYR A 61 0.52 4.86 -8.87
CA TYR A 61 0.58 4.09 -7.64
C TYR A 61 -0.50 4.59 -6.69
N ILE A 62 -1.13 3.66 -5.97
CA ILE A 62 -2.03 3.96 -4.86
C ILE A 62 -1.57 3.20 -3.62
N PHE A 63 -1.62 3.86 -2.48
CA PHE A 63 -1.20 3.33 -1.19
C PHE A 63 -2.34 3.48 -0.17
N ALA A 64 -2.55 2.44 0.62
CA ALA A 64 -3.46 2.45 1.75
C ALA A 64 -2.89 3.33 2.86
N LEU A 65 -3.77 4.12 3.47
CA LEU A 65 -3.48 4.93 4.64
C LEU A 65 -3.68 4.11 5.91
N ASN A 66 -3.17 4.61 7.04
CA ASN A 66 -3.46 4.10 8.39
C ASN A 66 -3.47 2.56 8.44
N ASN A 67 -4.54 1.94 8.95
CA ASN A 67 -4.76 0.50 9.02
C ASN A 67 -5.70 -0.05 7.93
N ASP A 68 -5.76 0.59 6.77
CA ASP A 68 -6.65 0.20 5.68
C ASP A 68 -6.09 -0.94 4.80
N LEU A 69 -6.88 -1.51 3.91
CA LEU A 69 -6.42 -2.47 2.90
C LEU A 69 -7.20 -2.26 1.62
N LEU A 70 -6.56 -2.51 0.49
CA LEU A 70 -7.16 -2.38 -0.82
C LEU A 70 -8.03 -3.61 -1.09
N ALA A 71 -9.33 -3.40 -1.26
CA ALA A 71 -10.31 -4.45 -1.46
C ALA A 71 -11.01 -4.27 -2.82
N TYR A 72 -11.02 -5.31 -3.64
CA TYR A 72 -11.74 -5.28 -4.90
C TYR A 72 -13.25 -5.48 -4.66
N PRO A 73 -14.14 -4.76 -5.39
CA PRO A 73 -15.58 -4.85 -5.22
C PRO A 73 -16.11 -6.28 -5.33
N ASN A 74 -15.55 -7.04 -6.28
CA ASN A 74 -15.88 -8.44 -6.48
C ASN A 74 -15.31 -9.24 -5.30
N ASN A 75 -16.21 -9.76 -4.45
CA ASN A 75 -15.93 -10.51 -3.22
C ASN A 75 -15.41 -9.67 -2.03
N TYR A 76 -15.72 -8.37 -1.95
CA TYR A 76 -15.29 -7.49 -0.83
C TYR A 76 -15.44 -8.15 0.55
N ASN A 77 -16.61 -8.73 0.86
CA ASN A 77 -16.85 -9.32 2.19
C ASN A 77 -15.91 -10.49 2.51
N HIS A 78 -15.62 -11.35 1.52
CA HIS A 78 -14.71 -12.48 1.69
C HIS A 78 -13.26 -12.01 1.88
N TRP A 79 -12.81 -11.05 1.05
CA TRP A 79 -11.47 -10.48 1.18
C TRP A 79 -11.31 -9.73 2.50
N HIS A 80 -12.31 -8.95 2.88
CA HIS A 80 -12.32 -8.23 4.15
C HIS A 80 -12.21 -9.23 5.31
N SER A 81 -13.10 -10.22 5.41
CA SER A 81 -13.06 -11.17 6.52
C SER A 81 -11.80 -12.04 6.56
N HIS A 82 -11.16 -12.29 5.41
CA HIS A 82 -9.96 -13.11 5.34
C HIS A 82 -8.70 -12.36 5.80
N PHE A 83 -8.60 -11.05 5.52
CA PHE A 83 -7.41 -10.25 5.79
C PHE A 83 -7.57 -9.28 6.95
N GLU A 84 -8.79 -8.98 7.39
CA GLU A 84 -9.03 -8.21 8.60
C GLU A 84 -8.26 -8.83 9.77
N ASN A 85 -7.57 -8.00 10.54
CA ASN A 85 -6.75 -8.38 11.68
C ASN A 85 -5.45 -9.16 11.36
N SER A 86 -5.11 -9.34 10.08
CA SER A 86 -3.79 -9.81 9.67
C SER A 86 -2.75 -8.69 9.72
N TYR A 87 -1.46 -9.06 9.82
CA TYR A 87 -0.35 -8.11 9.67
C TYR A 87 -0.03 -7.95 8.19
N GLN A 88 0.01 -6.71 7.73
CA GLN A 88 0.30 -6.34 6.35
C GLN A 88 1.31 -5.18 6.31
N HIS A 89 1.93 -5.01 5.16
CA HIS A 89 2.92 -3.95 4.91
C HIS A 89 2.80 -3.40 3.49
N GLY A 90 3.48 -2.27 3.24
CA GLY A 90 3.59 -1.63 1.93
C GLY A 90 2.61 -0.49 1.71
N GLY A 91 1.89 -0.05 2.74
CA GLY A 91 1.13 1.20 2.71
C GLY A 91 1.98 2.37 3.17
N VAL A 92 1.33 3.48 3.53
CA VAL A 92 1.99 4.70 4.01
C VAL A 92 1.53 5.07 5.44
N SER A 93 1.32 4.08 6.30
CA SER A 93 1.07 4.33 7.73
C SER A 93 2.31 4.90 8.42
N MET A 94 2.11 5.51 9.59
CA MET A 94 3.22 6.09 10.35
C MET A 94 4.26 5.03 10.71
N GLU A 95 3.82 3.85 11.12
CA GLU A 95 4.66 2.71 11.45
C GLU A 95 5.43 2.17 10.25
N GLU A 96 4.87 2.32 9.03
CA GLU A 96 5.55 1.89 7.81
C GLU A 96 6.56 2.93 7.28
N MET A 97 6.32 4.22 7.57
CA MET A 97 7.14 5.32 7.07
C MET A 97 8.28 5.71 8.03
N LEU A 98 8.14 5.46 9.34
CA LEU A 98 9.16 5.77 10.33
C LEU A 98 10.13 4.60 10.51
N VAL A 99 11.39 4.81 10.13
CA VAL A 99 12.46 3.80 10.29
C VAL A 99 13.34 4.17 11.50
N PRO A 100 13.43 3.32 12.54
CA PRO A 100 14.33 3.55 13.64
C PRO A 100 15.78 3.37 13.20
N LEU A 101 16.63 4.35 13.50
CA LEU A 101 18.06 4.32 13.19
C LEU A 101 18.87 4.25 14.48
N ILE A 102 19.73 3.23 14.58
CA ILE A 102 20.70 3.09 15.67
C ILE A 102 22.11 3.02 15.11
N THR A 103 23.05 3.73 15.74
CA THR A 103 24.49 3.65 15.44
C THR A 103 25.20 2.99 16.62
N LEU A 104 26.00 1.97 16.36
CA LEU A 104 26.74 1.24 17.38
C LEU A 104 28.22 1.60 17.29
N THR A 105 28.84 1.91 18.43
CA THR A 105 30.29 2.08 18.53
C THR A 105 30.94 0.73 18.86
N PRO A 106 31.95 0.27 18.10
CA PRO A 106 32.68 -0.97 18.41
C PRO A 106 33.32 -0.90 19.81
N LYS A 107 33.42 -2.06 20.47
CA LYS A 107 34.26 -2.25 21.65
C LYS A 107 35.59 -2.88 21.26
#